data_AF-A0A924HRN5-F1
#
_entry.id   AF-A0A924HRN5-F1
#
_cell.length_a   1.000
_cell.length_b   1.000
_cell.length_c   1.000
_cell.angle_alpha   90.00
_cell.angle_beta   90.00
_cell.angle_gamma   90.00
#
_symmetry.space_group_name_H-M   'P 1'
#
loop_
_entity.id
_entity.type
_entity.pdbx_description
1 polymer ?
#
loop_
_entity_poly.entity_id
_entity_poly.type
_entity_poly.pdbx_seq_one_letter_code
_entity_poly.pdbx_strand_id
1 'polypeptide(L)'
;PWAGHLGIKLADKILPIFEQNKTTLVFINTRGMSEMWYQSLLTVSPELSGVLALHHGSIERELRTWVETALHQGILKAVVCTSSLDLGVDFRPVEMVIQVGSPKGVARFLQRAGRSGHQPNAVSKIYFLPTHSLELIEAAALKEAIADNFIESRLPMLMCFDVLIQYLCTLAISDGFYPDAMYDEIKSTYCFSEINKEEWQQILQFITVGGIALREYDDFKKVEIIDGLYKINNRRIAMRHRMHIGTIVSDAMLKVKFMSGGYIGVIEEYFISKLKPGDVFTLAGRNLEFVMIKEMTVQVRKSNSKKSIVPAWNGGRLPLSSQLGFMLRKKLNDAANTDHFSKKEKELSALEPLFNLQKELSAVPRENELLIEHIETKDGFHLFVYPFEGRLVHEAMAALLSYRISKIIPITFSFAMNDYGFELLSDQPIPLDDSNVYELFSEENLYDDIQRSVNAGEMARRKFRDIAVIGGLIFQGMPGEFVKQKHLQSSASLLFNVLSEYEPNSLLLRQAYSEVMQQQMEEIRLRNMLQRIAKSNINITYPKKLTPFCFPIKVDSIRETVTSEKLEDRVLRMQKQLQ
;
A
#
# COMPACT_ATOMS: atom_id res chain seq x y z
N PRO A 1 -16.67 -13.60 -12.34
CA PRO A 1 -15.82 -14.76 -11.97
C PRO A 1 -15.41 -14.62 -10.50
N TRP A 2 -15.16 -15.72 -9.78
CA TRP A 2 -14.77 -15.65 -8.36
C TRP A 2 -13.41 -14.99 -8.13
N ALA A 3 -12.52 -15.07 -9.12
CA ALA A 3 -11.25 -14.33 -9.16
C ALA A 3 -10.99 -13.77 -10.56
N GLY A 4 -10.11 -12.77 -10.64
CA GLY A 4 -9.79 -12.04 -11.86
C GLY A 4 -9.61 -10.57 -11.53
N HIS A 5 -8.53 -9.95 -11.99
CA HIS A 5 -8.19 -8.57 -11.57
C HIS A 5 -8.42 -7.53 -12.65
N LEU A 6 -8.51 -7.95 -13.92
CA LEU A 6 -8.44 -7.01 -15.02
C LEU A 6 -9.81 -6.53 -15.48
N GLY A 7 -10.89 -7.31 -15.32
CA GLY A 7 -12.23 -6.91 -15.79
C GLY A 7 -12.38 -6.71 -17.30
N ILE A 8 -11.30 -6.88 -18.10
CA ILE A 8 -11.24 -6.63 -19.54
C ILE A 8 -12.31 -7.39 -20.34
N LYS A 9 -12.73 -8.57 -19.86
CA LYS A 9 -13.82 -9.35 -20.49
C LYS A 9 -15.19 -8.65 -20.45
N LEU A 10 -15.29 -7.53 -19.72
CA LEU A 10 -16.48 -6.68 -19.63
C LEU A 10 -16.28 -5.34 -20.35
N ALA A 11 -15.22 -5.17 -21.14
CA ALA A 11 -14.95 -3.92 -21.86
C ALA A 11 -16.08 -3.54 -22.84
N ASP A 12 -16.74 -4.54 -23.44
CA ASP A 12 -17.92 -4.33 -24.27
C ASP A 12 -19.11 -3.73 -23.49
N LYS A 13 -19.22 -4.04 -22.18
CA LYS A 13 -20.33 -3.57 -21.34
C LYS A 13 -20.28 -2.09 -21.03
N ILE A 14 -19.13 -1.43 -21.18
CA ILE A 14 -19.01 0.01 -20.92
C ILE A 14 -19.20 0.88 -22.18
N LEU A 15 -19.17 0.29 -23.38
CA LEU A 15 -19.36 1.02 -24.64
C LEU A 15 -20.72 1.74 -24.72
N PRO A 16 -21.86 1.13 -24.31
CA PRO A 16 -23.15 1.85 -24.31
C PRO A 16 -23.15 3.07 -23.39
N ILE A 17 -22.35 3.05 -22.32
CA ILE A 17 -22.19 4.19 -21.42
C ILE A 17 -21.43 5.31 -22.14
N PHE A 18 -20.39 4.98 -22.92
CA PHE A 18 -19.70 5.98 -23.73
C PHE A 18 -20.65 6.61 -24.74
N GLU A 19 -21.43 5.81 -25.47
CA GLU A 19 -22.36 6.32 -26.48
C GLU A 19 -23.34 7.35 -25.92
N GLN A 20 -23.89 7.10 -24.72
CA GLN A 20 -24.88 7.95 -24.05
C GLN A 20 -24.33 9.25 -23.45
N ASN A 21 -23.00 9.41 -23.35
CA ASN A 21 -22.38 10.56 -22.68
C ASN A 21 -21.35 11.23 -23.59
N LYS A 22 -21.20 12.56 -23.51
CA LYS A 22 -20.25 13.30 -24.35
C LYS A 22 -18.79 12.93 -24.03
N THR A 23 -18.43 12.94 -22.75
CA THR A 23 -17.10 12.60 -22.25
C THR A 23 -17.20 11.73 -21.00
N THR A 24 -16.46 10.61 -20.99
CA THR A 24 -16.41 9.65 -19.88
C THR A 24 -14.99 9.48 -19.34
N LEU A 25 -14.82 9.50 -18.02
CA LEU A 25 -13.56 9.09 -17.37
C LEU A 25 -13.64 7.62 -16.94
N VAL A 26 -12.61 6.84 -17.24
CA VAL A 26 -12.49 5.43 -16.83
C VAL A 26 -11.32 5.30 -15.87
N PHE A 27 -11.62 5.28 -14.57
CA PHE A 27 -10.61 5.16 -13.52
C PHE A 27 -10.18 3.70 -13.32
N ILE A 28 -8.86 3.51 -13.34
CA ILE A 28 -8.20 2.23 -13.10
C ILE A 28 -7.07 2.45 -12.08
N ASN A 29 -6.86 1.48 -11.20
CA ASN A 29 -5.95 1.66 -10.07
C ASN A 29 -4.46 1.62 -10.44
N THR A 30 -4.07 0.96 -11.54
CA THR A 30 -2.65 0.83 -11.92
C THR A 30 -2.38 1.26 -13.36
N ARG A 31 -1.14 1.72 -13.60
CA ARG A 31 -0.69 2.18 -14.94
C ARG A 31 -0.73 1.05 -15.97
N GLY A 32 -0.17 -0.11 -15.64
CA GLY A 32 -0.20 -1.27 -16.53
C GLY A 32 -1.61 -1.75 -16.85
N MET A 33 -2.54 -1.72 -15.86
CA MET A 33 -3.94 -2.03 -16.14
C MET A 33 -4.61 -0.97 -17.03
N SER A 34 -4.30 0.31 -16.85
CA SER A 34 -4.87 1.37 -17.70
C SER A 34 -4.42 1.24 -19.16
N GLU A 35 -3.17 0.87 -19.40
CA GLU A 35 -2.68 0.58 -20.76
C GLU A 35 -3.40 -0.64 -21.37
N MET A 36 -3.53 -1.73 -20.61
CA MET A 36 -4.25 -2.92 -21.08
C MET A 36 -5.73 -2.63 -21.40
N TRP A 37 -6.41 -1.84 -20.57
CA TRP A 37 -7.79 -1.40 -20.82
C TRP A 37 -7.90 -0.51 -22.05
N TYR A 38 -6.99 0.45 -22.20
CA TYR A 38 -6.94 1.32 -23.37
C TYR A 38 -6.84 0.50 -24.66
N GLN A 39 -5.90 -0.45 -24.72
CA GLN A 39 -5.72 -1.33 -25.89
C GLN A 39 -6.93 -2.25 -26.10
N SER A 40 -7.52 -2.78 -25.02
CA SER A 40 -8.69 -3.66 -25.09
C SER A 40 -9.91 -2.92 -25.63
N LEU A 41 -10.14 -1.68 -25.20
CA LEU A 41 -11.24 -0.85 -25.70
C LEU A 41 -11.09 -0.54 -27.20
N LEU A 42 -9.88 -0.22 -27.67
CA LEU A 42 -9.62 -0.04 -29.10
C LEU A 42 -9.79 -1.33 -29.90
N THR A 43 -9.49 -2.48 -29.28
CA THR A 43 -9.67 -3.79 -29.93
C THR A 43 -11.15 -4.12 -30.11
N VAL A 44 -11.96 -3.87 -29.08
CA VAL A 44 -13.41 -4.18 -29.11
C VAL A 44 -14.20 -3.12 -29.89
N SER A 45 -13.74 -1.87 -29.89
CA SER A 45 -14.37 -0.74 -30.57
C SER A 45 -13.29 0.13 -31.25
N PRO A 46 -12.90 -0.23 -32.48
CA PRO A 46 -11.90 0.53 -33.24
C PRO A 46 -12.34 1.98 -33.54
N GLU A 47 -13.64 2.29 -33.56
CA GLU A 47 -14.14 3.66 -33.75
C GLU A 47 -13.75 4.63 -32.62
N LEU A 48 -13.30 4.12 -31.46
CA LEU A 48 -12.75 4.96 -30.38
C LEU A 48 -11.38 5.54 -30.72
N SER A 49 -10.74 5.10 -31.81
CA SER A 49 -9.46 5.64 -32.26
C SER A 49 -9.55 7.15 -32.52
N GLY A 50 -8.62 7.92 -31.94
CA GLY A 50 -8.59 9.38 -32.03
C GLY A 50 -9.52 10.12 -31.06
N VAL A 51 -10.49 9.43 -30.42
CA VAL A 51 -11.39 10.01 -29.42
C VAL A 51 -11.27 9.36 -28.03
N LEU A 52 -10.43 8.33 -27.90
CA LEU A 52 -10.01 7.72 -26.65
C LEU A 52 -8.57 8.13 -26.32
N ALA A 53 -8.31 8.49 -25.06
CA ALA A 53 -6.97 8.82 -24.59
C ALA A 53 -6.58 8.04 -23.32
N LEU A 54 -5.28 8.00 -23.03
CA LEU A 54 -4.71 7.42 -21.82
C LEU A 54 -4.06 8.54 -20.98
N HIS A 55 -4.27 8.51 -19.65
CA HIS A 55 -3.73 9.51 -18.74
C HIS A 55 -3.19 8.91 -17.44
N HIS A 56 -1.87 8.96 -17.23
CA HIS A 56 -1.23 8.61 -15.96
C HIS A 56 0.14 9.28 -15.82
N GLY A 57 0.71 9.26 -14.61
CA GLY A 57 1.96 9.97 -14.29
C GLY A 57 3.19 9.58 -15.11
N SER A 58 3.23 8.39 -15.74
CA SER A 58 4.31 8.03 -16.68
C SER A 58 4.18 8.63 -18.08
N ILE A 59 3.04 9.26 -18.42
CA ILE A 59 2.86 9.90 -19.74
C ILE A 59 3.61 11.24 -19.76
N GLU A 60 4.25 11.53 -20.90
CA GLU A 60 4.97 12.78 -21.13
C GLU A 60 4.08 14.00 -20.87
N ARG A 61 4.69 15.06 -20.32
CA ARG A 61 3.95 16.26 -19.90
C ARG A 61 3.16 16.89 -21.03
N GLU A 62 3.74 17.00 -22.22
CA GLU A 62 3.09 17.59 -23.39
C GLU A 62 1.81 16.82 -23.77
N LEU A 63 1.89 15.49 -23.81
CA LEU A 63 0.73 14.65 -24.08
C LEU A 63 -0.32 14.75 -22.96
N ARG A 64 0.08 14.82 -21.68
CA ARG A 64 -0.88 15.04 -20.58
C ARG A 64 -1.61 16.36 -20.71
N THR A 65 -0.88 17.45 -20.99
CA THR A 65 -1.48 18.78 -21.20
C THR A 65 -2.42 18.80 -22.41
N TRP A 66 -2.08 18.09 -23.49
CA TRP A 66 -2.98 17.92 -24.63
C TRP A 66 -4.26 17.18 -24.23
N VAL A 67 -4.14 16.06 -23.51
CA VAL A 67 -5.31 15.29 -23.03
C VAL A 67 -6.19 16.15 -22.13
N GLU A 68 -5.62 16.85 -21.15
CA GLU A 68 -6.35 17.74 -20.25
C GLU A 68 -7.10 18.85 -21.02
N THR A 69 -6.45 19.43 -22.03
CA THR A 69 -7.04 20.47 -22.90
C THR A 69 -8.17 19.89 -23.76
N ALA A 70 -7.95 18.76 -24.42
CA ALA A 70 -8.94 18.10 -25.27
C ALA A 70 -10.17 17.62 -24.46
N LEU A 71 -9.95 17.24 -23.21
CA LEU A 71 -10.98 16.87 -22.25
C LEU A 71 -11.79 18.10 -21.83
N HIS A 72 -11.13 19.23 -21.55
CA HIS A 72 -11.80 20.51 -21.25
C HIS A 72 -12.61 21.06 -22.45
N GLN A 73 -12.15 20.79 -23.68
CA GLN A 73 -12.86 21.16 -24.91
C GLN A 73 -13.99 20.16 -25.28
N GLY A 74 -14.08 19.02 -24.59
CA GLY A 74 -15.05 17.96 -24.88
C GLY A 74 -14.83 17.28 -26.24
N ILE A 75 -13.57 17.23 -26.70
CA ILE A 75 -13.16 16.54 -27.94
C ILE A 75 -13.08 15.03 -27.71
N LEU A 76 -12.59 14.63 -26.54
CA LEU A 76 -12.41 13.22 -26.19
C LEU A 76 -13.73 12.61 -25.72
N LYS A 77 -14.07 11.45 -26.29
CA LYS A 77 -15.22 10.62 -25.90
C LYS A 77 -14.96 9.91 -24.59
N ALA A 78 -13.74 9.40 -24.40
CA ALA A 78 -13.35 8.75 -23.16
C ALA A 78 -11.87 8.94 -22.85
N VAL A 79 -11.53 8.93 -21.55
CA VAL A 79 -10.13 8.93 -21.08
C VAL A 79 -9.95 7.83 -20.05
N VAL A 80 -9.04 6.91 -20.33
CA VAL A 80 -8.62 5.88 -19.40
C VAL A 80 -7.54 6.47 -18.50
N CYS A 81 -7.78 6.52 -17.19
CA CYS A 81 -6.91 7.25 -16.27
C CYS A 81 -6.65 6.54 -14.95
N THR A 82 -5.53 6.90 -14.32
CA THR A 82 -5.23 6.54 -12.92
C THR A 82 -5.56 7.71 -11.99
N SER A 83 -5.08 7.70 -10.74
CA SER A 83 -5.27 8.79 -9.77
C SER A 83 -4.72 10.15 -10.21
N SER A 84 -4.01 10.21 -11.33
CA SER A 84 -3.56 11.46 -11.96
C SER A 84 -4.68 12.46 -12.27
N LEU A 85 -5.94 12.00 -12.36
CA LEU A 85 -7.12 12.86 -12.57
C LEU A 85 -8.09 12.84 -11.36
N ASP A 86 -7.68 12.32 -10.19
CA ASP A 86 -8.53 12.28 -8.99
C ASP A 86 -8.81 13.71 -8.44
N LEU A 87 -7.82 14.61 -8.53
CA LEU A 87 -7.83 15.93 -7.89
C LEU A 87 -7.28 17.04 -8.80
N GLY A 88 -7.79 18.26 -8.62
CA GLY A 88 -7.09 19.49 -9.01
C GLY A 88 -7.33 20.04 -10.42
N VAL A 89 -8.21 19.43 -11.22
CA VAL A 89 -8.54 19.95 -12.55
C VAL A 89 -10.06 20.01 -12.75
N ASP A 90 -10.57 21.19 -13.14
CA ASP A 90 -11.99 21.43 -13.45
C ASP A 90 -12.29 20.96 -14.88
N PHE A 91 -12.96 19.81 -14.99
CA PHE A 91 -13.37 19.23 -16.26
C PHE A 91 -14.89 19.31 -16.43
N ARG A 92 -15.41 20.51 -16.69
CA ARG A 92 -16.85 20.76 -16.90
C ARG A 92 -17.55 19.84 -17.92
N PRO A 93 -16.90 19.36 -19.01
CA PRO A 93 -17.58 18.49 -19.99
C PRO A 93 -17.75 17.03 -19.55
N VAL A 94 -17.17 16.61 -18.42
CA VAL A 94 -17.26 15.21 -18.00
C VAL A 94 -18.64 14.93 -17.45
N GLU A 95 -19.41 14.16 -18.21
CA GLU A 95 -20.78 13.78 -17.85
C GLU A 95 -20.81 12.48 -17.05
N MET A 96 -19.80 11.61 -17.23
CA MET A 96 -19.82 10.28 -16.65
C MET A 96 -18.45 9.83 -16.15
N VAL A 97 -18.47 9.05 -15.06
CA VAL A 97 -17.30 8.38 -14.51
C VAL A 97 -17.57 6.88 -14.43
N ILE A 98 -16.58 6.06 -14.75
CA ILE A 98 -16.59 4.62 -14.56
C ILE A 98 -15.41 4.26 -13.67
N GLN A 99 -15.68 3.62 -12.54
CA GLN A 99 -14.68 3.03 -11.67
C GLN A 99 -14.55 1.54 -12.01
N VAL A 100 -13.38 1.13 -12.53
CA VAL A 100 -13.08 -0.28 -12.80
C VAL A 100 -12.36 -0.90 -11.61
N GLY A 101 -12.96 -1.96 -11.06
CA GLY A 101 -12.49 -2.64 -9.86
C GLY A 101 -12.64 -1.78 -8.61
N SER A 102 -12.38 -2.39 -7.46
CA SER A 102 -12.48 -1.77 -6.14
C SER A 102 -11.84 -0.38 -6.09
N PRO A 103 -12.53 0.67 -5.58
CA PRO A 103 -11.93 1.98 -5.40
C PRO A 103 -10.96 2.01 -4.20
N LYS A 104 -10.95 0.96 -3.37
CA LYS A 104 -10.17 0.84 -2.11
C LYS A 104 -10.56 1.81 -1.00
N GLY A 105 -11.47 2.75 -1.25
CA GLY A 105 -12.00 3.65 -0.23
C GLY A 105 -13.15 4.53 -0.72
N VAL A 106 -13.98 4.99 0.22
CA VAL A 106 -15.19 5.79 0.04
C VAL A 106 -14.85 7.20 -0.44
N ALA A 107 -13.92 7.89 0.23
CA ALA A 107 -13.48 9.24 -0.11
C ALA A 107 -12.98 9.33 -1.55
N ARG A 108 -12.18 8.35 -1.98
CA ARG A 108 -11.67 8.28 -3.35
C ARG A 108 -12.81 8.06 -4.34
N PHE A 109 -13.72 7.15 -4.05
CA PHE A 109 -14.88 6.91 -4.92
C PHE A 109 -15.71 8.19 -5.09
N LEU A 110 -15.96 8.93 -4.00
CA LEU A 110 -16.66 10.21 -4.02
C LEU A 110 -15.89 11.30 -4.78
N GLN A 111 -14.57 11.41 -4.58
CA GLN A 111 -13.73 12.36 -5.32
C GLN A 111 -13.75 12.08 -6.83
N ARG A 112 -13.72 10.81 -7.22
CA ARG A 112 -13.84 10.37 -8.62
C ARG A 112 -15.23 10.66 -9.15
N ALA A 113 -16.29 10.32 -8.41
CA ALA A 113 -17.67 10.62 -8.78
C ALA A 113 -17.87 12.11 -9.01
N GLY A 114 -17.29 12.96 -8.15
CA GLY A 114 -17.32 14.41 -8.26
C GLY A 114 -16.63 14.99 -9.51
N ARG A 115 -15.96 14.17 -10.32
CA ARG A 115 -15.48 14.57 -11.66
C ARG A 115 -16.60 14.57 -12.70
N SER A 116 -17.67 13.82 -12.48
CA SER A 116 -18.89 13.88 -13.30
C SER A 116 -19.80 14.99 -12.81
N GLY A 117 -20.31 15.79 -13.75
CA GLY A 117 -21.27 16.85 -13.46
C GLY A 117 -20.70 17.88 -12.50
N HIS A 118 -19.44 18.29 -12.70
CA HIS A 118 -18.70 19.18 -11.80
C HIS A 118 -19.21 20.64 -11.89
N GLN A 119 -20.45 20.85 -11.47
CA GLN A 119 -21.15 22.14 -11.43
C GLN A 119 -22.03 22.21 -10.18
N PRO A 120 -22.26 23.41 -9.60
CA PRO A 120 -23.19 23.56 -8.49
C PRO A 120 -24.56 22.96 -8.79
N ASN A 121 -25.10 22.17 -7.86
CA ASN A 121 -26.40 21.47 -7.94
C ASN A 121 -26.53 20.40 -9.04
N ALA A 122 -25.49 20.13 -9.82
CA ALA A 122 -25.50 19.02 -10.78
C ALA A 122 -25.32 17.68 -10.06
N VAL A 123 -25.95 16.64 -10.58
CA VAL A 123 -25.86 15.28 -10.04
C VAL A 123 -24.60 14.60 -10.60
N SER A 124 -23.67 14.24 -9.73
CA SER A 124 -22.54 13.39 -10.08
C SER A 124 -22.96 11.95 -10.33
N LYS A 125 -22.60 11.41 -11.49
CA LYS A 125 -22.92 10.03 -11.90
C LYS A 125 -21.65 9.20 -12.00
N ILE A 126 -21.70 8.00 -11.42
CA ILE A 126 -20.60 7.04 -11.46
C ILE A 126 -21.13 5.63 -11.62
N TYR A 127 -20.51 4.86 -12.53
CA TYR A 127 -20.70 3.41 -12.63
C TYR A 127 -19.56 2.69 -11.95
N PHE A 128 -19.88 1.61 -11.24
CA PHE A 128 -18.90 0.69 -10.68
C PHE A 128 -18.87 -0.61 -11.47
N LEU A 129 -17.72 -0.95 -12.06
CA LEU A 129 -17.52 -2.17 -12.82
C LEU A 129 -16.66 -3.15 -12.00
N PRO A 130 -17.26 -4.16 -11.33
CA PRO A 130 -16.49 -5.15 -10.58
C PRO A 130 -15.68 -6.04 -11.52
N THR A 131 -14.45 -6.31 -11.13
CA THR A 131 -13.50 -7.22 -11.82
C THR A 131 -13.65 -8.67 -11.36
N HIS A 132 -14.20 -8.90 -10.16
CA HIS A 132 -14.58 -10.21 -9.65
C HIS A 132 -15.81 -10.13 -8.72
N SER A 133 -16.39 -11.28 -8.39
CA SER A 133 -17.67 -11.38 -7.68
C SER A 133 -17.67 -10.68 -6.32
N LEU A 134 -16.65 -10.90 -5.48
CA LEU A 134 -16.61 -10.28 -4.13
C LEU A 134 -16.60 -8.74 -4.12
N GLU A 135 -16.17 -8.07 -5.21
CA GLU A 135 -16.25 -6.60 -5.31
C GLU A 135 -17.70 -6.09 -5.35
N LEU A 136 -18.69 -6.94 -5.63
CA LEU A 136 -20.11 -6.56 -5.48
C LEU A 136 -20.47 -6.30 -4.01
N ILE A 137 -19.82 -6.98 -3.05
CA ILE A 137 -19.99 -6.68 -1.62
C ILE A 137 -19.47 -5.28 -1.33
N GLU A 138 -18.32 -4.91 -1.91
CA GLU A 138 -17.77 -3.55 -1.80
C GLU A 138 -18.70 -2.51 -2.42
N ALA A 139 -19.34 -2.81 -3.55
CA ALA A 139 -20.32 -1.91 -4.16
C ALA A 139 -21.53 -1.66 -3.24
N ALA A 140 -22.04 -2.71 -2.59
CA ALA A 140 -23.10 -2.58 -1.58
C ALA A 140 -22.63 -1.76 -0.37
N ALA A 141 -21.43 -2.05 0.13
CA ALA A 141 -20.82 -1.33 1.26
C ALA A 141 -20.58 0.16 0.94
N LEU A 142 -20.14 0.49 -0.27
CA LEU A 142 -19.92 1.87 -0.73
C LEU A 142 -21.23 2.66 -0.76
N LYS A 143 -22.32 2.08 -1.25
CA LYS A 143 -23.63 2.77 -1.29
C LYS A 143 -24.10 3.16 0.10
N GLU A 144 -23.98 2.24 1.05
CA GLU A 144 -24.39 2.50 2.43
C GLU A 144 -23.43 3.49 3.12
N ALA A 145 -22.12 3.35 2.93
CA ALA A 145 -21.14 4.29 3.47
C ALA A 145 -21.39 5.72 2.98
N ILE A 146 -21.75 5.89 1.71
CA ILE A 146 -22.08 7.20 1.13
C ILE A 146 -23.39 7.75 1.72
N ALA A 147 -24.41 6.91 1.87
CA ALA A 147 -25.69 7.31 2.47
C ALA A 147 -25.51 7.79 3.92
N ASP A 148 -24.63 7.12 4.67
CA ASP A 148 -24.34 7.43 6.07
C ASP A 148 -23.26 8.52 6.25
N ASN A 149 -22.71 9.06 5.14
CA ASN A 149 -21.56 9.97 5.13
C ASN A 149 -20.34 9.43 5.91
N PHE A 150 -20.15 8.10 5.87
CA PHE A 150 -19.08 7.38 6.55
C PHE A 150 -17.82 7.33 5.69
N ILE A 151 -17.05 8.42 5.73
CA ILE A 151 -15.87 8.65 4.90
C ILE A 151 -14.58 8.48 5.73
N GLU A 152 -13.48 8.07 5.09
CA GLU A 152 -12.19 7.90 5.75
C GLU A 152 -11.68 9.17 6.44
N SER A 153 -11.22 9.01 7.68
CA SER A 153 -10.45 10.04 8.36
C SER A 153 -8.99 10.05 7.88
N ARG A 154 -8.40 11.24 7.79
CA ARG A 154 -6.96 11.41 7.55
C ARG A 154 -6.28 11.73 8.85
N LEU A 155 -5.59 10.75 9.43
CA LEU A 155 -4.75 10.98 10.59
C LEU A 155 -3.46 11.67 10.12
N PRO A 156 -3.14 12.86 10.66
CA PRO A 156 -1.88 13.52 10.35
C PRO A 156 -0.72 12.77 11.00
N MET A 157 0.46 12.87 10.40
CA MET A 157 1.68 12.37 11.01
C MET A 157 2.06 13.26 12.21
N LEU A 158 2.60 12.63 13.25
CA LEU A 158 3.04 13.30 14.46
C LEU A 158 4.56 13.23 14.54
N MET A 159 5.18 14.25 15.15
CA MET A 159 6.60 14.26 15.48
C MET A 159 7.52 14.00 14.26
N CYS A 160 7.21 14.62 13.11
CA CYS A 160 8.03 14.56 11.90
C CYS A 160 9.28 15.45 12.02
N PHE A 161 10.24 15.02 12.83
CA PHE A 161 11.43 15.80 13.19
C PHE A 161 12.29 16.24 11.99
N ASP A 162 12.37 15.43 10.93
CA ASP A 162 13.02 15.81 9.67
C ASP A 162 12.41 17.07 9.03
N VAL A 163 11.08 17.17 8.98
CA VAL A 163 10.34 18.32 8.46
C VAL A 163 10.57 19.53 9.36
N LEU A 164 10.58 19.34 10.68
CA LEU A 164 10.89 20.42 11.63
C LEU A 164 12.32 20.95 11.43
N ILE A 165 13.30 20.07 11.29
CA ILE A 165 14.69 20.46 10.98
C ILE A 165 14.76 21.25 9.67
N GLN A 166 14.07 20.77 8.63
CA GLN A 166 14.01 21.47 7.34
C GLN A 166 13.36 22.86 7.48
N TYR A 167 12.27 22.96 8.25
CA TYR A 167 11.58 24.21 8.52
C TYR A 167 12.48 25.22 9.26
N LEU A 168 13.13 24.80 10.35
CA LEU A 168 14.04 25.66 11.11
C LEU A 168 15.24 26.13 10.27
N CYS A 169 15.79 25.26 9.42
CA CYS A 169 16.83 25.66 8.47
C CYS A 169 16.32 26.71 7.47
N THR A 170 15.05 26.60 7.04
CA THR A 170 14.42 27.60 6.15
C THR A 170 14.31 28.95 6.83
N LEU A 171 13.84 29.00 8.08
CA LEU A 171 13.77 30.23 8.86
C LEU A 171 15.14 30.84 9.11
N ALA A 172 16.13 30.00 9.44
CA ALA A 172 17.50 30.42 9.70
C ALA A 172 18.20 31.00 8.45
N ILE A 173 17.79 30.61 7.24
CA ILE A 173 18.27 31.22 5.98
C ILE A 173 17.64 32.60 5.73
N SER A 174 16.42 32.82 6.23
CA SER A 174 15.71 34.10 6.11
C SER A 174 16.17 35.08 7.19
N ASP A 175 15.27 35.53 8.07
CA ASP A 175 15.58 36.52 9.09
C ASP A 175 16.30 35.92 10.30
N GLY A 176 16.31 34.59 10.43
CA GLY A 176 16.73 33.89 11.64
C GLY A 176 15.55 33.62 12.57
N PHE A 177 15.80 32.94 13.69
CA PHE A 177 14.78 32.72 14.72
C PHE A 177 15.37 32.70 16.13
N TYR A 178 14.54 33.02 17.13
CA TYR A 178 14.86 32.86 18.54
C TYR A 178 14.22 31.57 19.08
N PRO A 179 14.97 30.70 19.79
CA PRO A 179 14.48 29.37 20.16
C PRO A 179 13.23 29.35 21.04
N ASP A 180 13.13 30.23 22.03
CA ASP A 180 12.02 30.20 23.00
C ASP A 180 10.69 30.59 22.33
N ALA A 181 10.70 31.67 21.55
CA ALA A 181 9.53 32.09 20.77
C ALA A 181 9.14 31.03 19.73
N MET A 182 10.13 30.42 19.06
CA MET A 182 9.89 29.38 18.07
C MET A 182 9.34 28.10 18.70
N TYR A 183 9.76 27.72 19.91
CA TYR A 183 9.22 26.56 20.62
C TYR A 183 7.70 26.67 20.83
N ASP A 184 7.23 27.83 21.29
CA ASP A 184 5.81 28.07 21.51
C ASP A 184 5.00 28.03 20.20
N GLU A 185 5.54 28.58 19.11
CA GLU A 185 4.91 28.51 17.79
C GLU A 185 4.83 27.06 17.28
N ILE A 186 5.92 26.31 17.34
CA ILE A 186 5.97 24.90 16.91
C ILE A 186 5.01 24.04 17.72
N LYS A 187 4.97 24.23 19.04
CA LYS A 187 4.07 23.50 19.94
C LYS A 187 2.59 23.83 19.69
N SER A 188 2.27 24.99 19.11
CA SER A 188 0.90 25.32 18.71
C SER A 188 0.41 24.51 17.50
N THR A 189 1.32 23.87 16.74
CA THR A 189 0.96 23.04 15.58
C THR A 189 0.51 21.64 16.00
N TYR A 190 -0.39 21.03 15.21
CA TYR A 190 -0.88 19.68 15.51
C TYR A 190 0.23 18.61 15.53
N CYS A 191 1.20 18.70 14.61
CA CYS A 191 2.26 17.69 14.47
C CYS A 191 3.19 17.65 15.69
N PHE A 192 3.40 18.79 16.36
CA PHE A 192 4.36 18.96 17.44
C PHE A 192 3.71 19.40 18.76
N SER A 193 2.39 19.19 18.93
CA SER A 193 1.68 19.64 20.14
C SER A 193 2.24 19.04 21.44
N GLU A 194 2.75 17.81 21.35
CA GLU A 194 3.34 17.06 22.46
C GLU A 194 4.87 17.17 22.55
N ILE A 195 5.51 18.06 21.78
CA ILE A 195 6.97 18.19 21.81
C ILE A 195 7.45 18.67 23.19
N ASN A 196 8.39 17.94 23.79
CA ASN A 196 8.97 18.33 25.07
C ASN A 196 10.23 19.18 24.92
N LYS A 197 10.70 19.75 26.03
CA LYS A 197 11.86 20.67 26.00
C LYS A 197 13.14 19.92 25.66
N GLU A 198 13.28 18.67 26.09
CA GLU A 198 14.45 17.85 25.82
C GLU A 198 14.59 17.55 24.31
N GLU A 199 13.48 17.18 23.67
CA GLU A 199 13.41 16.98 22.21
C GLU A 199 13.71 18.27 21.46
N TRP A 200 13.15 19.39 21.90
CA TRP A 200 13.45 20.71 21.33
C TRP A 200 14.95 21.03 21.39
N GLN A 201 15.58 20.83 22.54
CA GLN A 201 17.03 21.05 22.70
C GLN A 201 17.86 20.11 21.82
N GLN A 202 17.47 18.84 21.68
CA GLN A 202 18.14 17.91 20.76
C GLN A 202 18.06 18.39 19.30
N ILE A 203 16.93 18.95 18.86
CA ILE A 203 16.80 19.50 17.51
C ILE A 203 17.72 20.71 17.31
N LEU A 204 17.74 21.64 18.27
CA LEU A 204 18.64 22.80 18.22
C LEU A 204 20.10 22.38 18.21
N GLN A 205 20.49 21.42 19.04
CA GLN A 205 21.84 20.85 19.04
C GLN A 205 22.15 20.17 17.70
N PHE A 206 21.19 19.47 17.12
CA PHE A 206 21.34 18.81 15.84
C PHE A 206 21.62 19.80 14.70
N ILE A 207 20.90 20.91 14.60
CA ILE A 207 21.10 21.88 13.51
C ILE A 207 22.34 22.78 13.71
N THR A 208 22.79 22.97 14.95
CA THR A 208 23.95 23.83 15.26
C THR A 208 25.27 23.07 15.22
N VAL A 209 25.32 21.88 15.80
CA VAL A 209 26.54 21.08 15.93
C VAL A 209 26.43 19.67 15.38
N GLY A 210 25.32 19.27 14.75
CA GLY A 210 25.16 17.91 14.23
C GLY A 210 24.80 16.85 15.29
N GLY A 211 24.40 17.26 16.50
CA GLY A 211 24.08 16.35 17.59
C GLY A 211 25.32 15.80 18.29
N ILE A 212 25.19 14.66 18.97
CA ILE A 212 26.32 14.02 19.66
C ILE A 212 27.19 13.28 18.64
N ALA A 213 26.56 12.54 17.73
CA ALA A 213 27.25 11.65 16.81
C ALA A 213 27.99 12.35 15.67
N LEU A 214 27.54 13.53 15.22
CA LEU A 214 28.09 14.19 14.02
C LEU A 214 28.87 15.48 14.31
N ARG A 215 29.18 15.76 15.58
CA ARG A 215 29.83 17.02 16.03
C ARG A 215 31.21 17.31 15.44
N GLU A 216 31.93 16.26 15.07
CA GLU A 216 33.28 16.37 14.50
C GLU A 216 33.26 16.68 13.00
N TYR A 217 32.07 16.75 12.38
CA TYR A 217 31.89 16.94 10.94
C TYR A 217 31.26 18.30 10.65
N ASP A 218 32.03 19.21 10.06
CA ASP A 218 31.59 20.59 9.80
C ASP A 218 30.40 20.70 8.84
N ASP A 219 30.21 19.72 7.94
CA ASP A 219 29.06 19.70 7.00
C ASP A 219 27.69 19.61 7.72
N PHE A 220 27.64 19.16 8.99
CA PHE A 220 26.40 19.09 9.79
C PHE A 220 26.20 20.29 10.73
N LYS A 221 27.18 21.20 10.81
CA LYS A 221 27.08 22.47 11.55
C LYS A 221 26.39 23.51 10.67
N LYS A 222 25.05 23.44 10.59
CA LYS A 222 24.27 24.23 9.62
C LYS A 222 24.00 25.65 10.11
N VAL A 223 23.69 25.79 11.40
CA VAL A 223 23.16 27.02 12.00
C VAL A 223 24.15 27.60 13.00
N GLU A 224 24.43 28.89 12.87
CA GLU A 224 25.24 29.70 13.77
C GLU A 224 24.34 30.44 14.77
N ILE A 225 24.85 30.71 15.97
CA ILE A 225 24.16 31.50 17.00
C ILE A 225 24.85 32.85 17.11
N ILE A 226 24.11 33.93 16.84
CA ILE A 226 24.60 35.32 16.90
C ILE A 226 23.67 36.11 17.80
N ASP A 227 24.14 36.53 18.98
CA ASP A 227 23.33 37.27 19.96
C ASP A 227 22.00 36.56 20.31
N GLY A 228 22.04 35.23 20.42
CA GLY A 228 20.86 34.39 20.68
C GLY A 228 19.97 34.11 19.45
N LEU A 229 20.27 34.73 18.29
CA LEU A 229 19.59 34.50 17.02
C LEU A 229 20.22 33.32 16.26
N TYR A 230 19.40 32.37 15.83
CA TYR A 230 19.83 31.21 15.06
C TYR A 230 19.77 31.55 13.55
N LYS A 231 20.91 31.48 12.86
CA LYS A 231 21.03 31.91 11.45
C LYS A 231 21.97 31.04 10.61
N ILE A 232 21.69 30.89 9.32
CA ILE A 232 22.58 30.26 8.33
C ILE A 232 23.19 31.36 7.46
N ASN A 233 24.42 31.79 7.77
CA ASN A 233 25.14 32.80 6.95
C ASN A 233 25.92 32.18 5.78
N ASN A 234 26.16 30.86 5.84
CA ASN A 234 26.92 30.17 4.81
C ASN A 234 26.10 30.00 3.52
N ARG A 235 26.47 30.77 2.48
CA ARG A 235 25.80 30.74 1.16
C ARG A 235 25.75 29.36 0.52
N ARG A 236 26.75 28.50 0.75
CA ARG A 236 26.78 27.13 0.20
C ARG A 236 25.71 26.27 0.87
N ILE A 237 25.56 26.37 2.19
CA ILE A 237 24.55 25.63 2.97
C ILE A 237 23.16 26.13 2.57
N ALA A 238 22.95 27.44 2.49
CA ALA A 238 21.68 28.03 2.06
C ALA A 238 21.26 27.58 0.65
N MET A 239 22.21 27.54 -0.30
CA MET A 239 21.94 27.09 -1.67
C MET A 239 21.60 25.59 -1.73
N ARG A 240 22.31 24.75 -0.97
CA ARG A 240 22.01 23.32 -0.85
C ARG A 240 20.60 23.09 -0.30
N HIS A 241 20.23 23.80 0.76
CA HIS A 241 18.90 23.73 1.36
C HIS A 241 17.81 24.12 0.36
N ARG A 242 17.97 25.25 -0.32
CA ARG A 242 17.02 25.75 -1.33
C ARG A 242 16.76 24.75 -2.46
N MET A 243 17.77 24.02 -2.91
CA MET A 243 17.63 23.04 -3.98
C MET A 243 16.99 21.72 -3.52
N HIS A 244 16.88 21.52 -2.21
CA HIS A 244 16.46 20.25 -1.63
C HIS A 244 15.16 20.33 -0.83
N ILE A 245 14.67 21.54 -0.56
CA ILE A 245 13.43 21.77 0.18
C ILE A 245 12.26 20.99 -0.46
N GLY A 246 11.58 20.20 0.35
CA GLY A 246 10.54 19.27 -0.08
C GLY A 246 10.42 18.05 0.84
N THR A 247 9.27 17.39 0.76
CA THR A 247 8.95 16.19 1.57
C THR A 247 8.69 14.95 0.72
N ILE A 248 8.69 15.09 -0.61
CA ILE A 248 8.43 13.97 -1.54
C ILE A 248 9.78 13.37 -1.96
N VAL A 249 10.03 12.14 -1.51
CA VAL A 249 11.20 11.36 -1.90
C VAL A 249 10.78 10.27 -2.88
N SER A 250 11.57 10.05 -3.93
CA SER A 250 11.26 9.01 -4.94
C SER A 250 11.52 7.61 -4.40
N ASP A 251 10.68 6.65 -4.82
CA ASP A 251 10.88 5.23 -4.52
C ASP A 251 12.23 4.75 -5.06
N ALA A 252 12.94 3.95 -4.27
CA ALA A 252 14.21 3.37 -4.70
C ALA A 252 14.02 2.05 -5.43
N MET A 253 14.78 1.93 -6.51
CA MET A 253 14.90 0.72 -7.29
C MET A 253 16.29 0.10 -7.04
N LEU A 254 16.33 -1.20 -6.72
CA LEU A 254 17.55 -1.95 -6.54
C LEU A 254 17.89 -2.76 -7.79
N LYS A 255 19.18 -2.84 -8.13
CA LYS A 255 19.64 -3.70 -9.22
C LYS A 255 19.65 -5.15 -8.73
N VAL A 256 19.24 -6.10 -9.56
CA VAL A 256 19.29 -7.53 -9.25
C VAL A 256 20.39 -8.19 -10.08
N LYS A 257 21.30 -8.90 -9.41
CA LYS A 257 22.44 -9.61 -10.03
C LYS A 257 22.66 -10.99 -9.42
N PHE A 258 23.16 -11.92 -10.22
CA PHE A 258 23.60 -13.21 -9.67
C PHE A 258 24.84 -13.05 -8.78
N MET A 259 25.01 -13.93 -7.80
CA MET A 259 26.24 -14.06 -7.00
C MET A 259 27.49 -14.25 -7.88
N SER A 260 27.35 -14.96 -9.00
CA SER A 260 28.40 -15.19 -9.99
C SER A 260 28.70 -13.98 -10.90
N GLY A 261 27.96 -12.88 -10.74
CA GLY A 261 27.94 -11.77 -11.69
C GLY A 261 26.89 -11.94 -12.80
N GLY A 262 26.55 -10.82 -13.45
CA GLY A 262 25.49 -10.74 -14.47
C GLY A 262 24.24 -10.00 -13.96
N TYR A 263 23.78 -9.02 -14.74
CA TYR A 263 22.60 -8.19 -14.43
C TYR A 263 21.32 -8.83 -14.93
N ILE A 264 20.27 -8.78 -14.10
CA ILE A 264 18.95 -9.38 -14.39
C ILE A 264 17.90 -8.30 -14.64
N GLY A 265 17.87 -7.28 -13.79
CA GLY A 265 16.85 -6.23 -13.85
C GLY A 265 16.90 -5.30 -12.65
N VAL A 266 15.85 -4.50 -12.49
CA VAL A 266 15.61 -3.70 -11.29
C VAL A 266 14.35 -4.17 -10.57
N ILE A 267 14.31 -3.99 -9.26
CA ILE A 267 13.17 -4.33 -8.42
C ILE A 267 12.95 -3.22 -7.40
N GLU A 268 11.69 -2.94 -7.05
CA GLU A 268 11.38 -1.99 -5.98
C GLU A 268 12.06 -2.44 -4.69
N GLU A 269 12.75 -1.52 -4.02
CA GLU A 269 13.46 -1.81 -2.78
C GLU A 269 12.52 -2.37 -1.72
N TYR A 270 11.34 -1.77 -1.58
CA TYR A 270 10.34 -2.16 -0.59
C TYR A 270 10.00 -3.65 -0.66
N PHE A 271 9.82 -4.20 -1.87
CA PHE A 271 9.52 -5.61 -2.07
C PHE A 271 10.65 -6.51 -1.56
N ILE A 272 11.89 -6.21 -1.93
CA ILE A 272 13.02 -7.06 -1.57
C ILE A 272 13.42 -6.92 -0.09
N SER A 273 13.07 -5.82 0.60
CA SER A 273 13.30 -5.67 2.06
C SER A 273 12.67 -6.73 2.90
N LYS A 274 11.52 -7.24 2.46
CA LYS A 274 10.69 -8.15 3.24
C LYS A 274 11.20 -9.58 3.19
N LEU A 275 12.09 -9.88 2.23
CA LEU A 275 12.62 -11.21 2.01
C LEU A 275 13.75 -11.51 3.01
N LYS A 276 13.76 -12.74 3.52
CA LYS A 276 14.85 -13.32 4.31
C LYS A 276 15.78 -14.12 3.39
N PRO A 277 17.10 -14.17 3.66
CA PRO A 277 18.01 -15.02 2.90
C PRO A 277 17.47 -16.45 2.77
N GLY A 278 17.34 -16.96 1.54
CA GLY A 278 16.71 -18.24 1.21
C GLY A 278 15.32 -18.11 0.56
N ASP A 279 14.63 -16.96 0.72
CA ASP A 279 13.34 -16.73 0.07
C ASP A 279 13.50 -16.65 -1.46
N VAL A 280 12.58 -17.24 -2.20
CA VAL A 280 12.62 -17.26 -3.66
C VAL A 280 11.60 -16.28 -4.21
N PHE A 281 12.00 -15.45 -5.18
CA PHE A 281 11.13 -14.49 -5.86
C PHE A 281 11.30 -14.54 -7.38
N THR A 282 10.28 -14.11 -8.13
CA THR A 282 10.33 -14.10 -9.60
C THR A 282 10.67 -12.71 -10.12
N LEU A 283 11.67 -12.61 -10.99
CA LEU A 283 11.98 -11.37 -11.72
C LEU A 283 12.40 -11.71 -13.16
N ALA A 284 11.85 -10.97 -14.13
CA ALA A 284 12.12 -11.19 -15.56
C ALA A 284 11.93 -12.66 -16.01
N GLY A 285 10.90 -13.33 -15.47
CA GLY A 285 10.56 -14.72 -15.79
C GLY A 285 11.49 -15.78 -15.17
N ARG A 286 12.33 -15.42 -14.19
CA ARG A 286 13.26 -16.33 -13.51
C ARG A 286 12.97 -16.38 -12.02
N ASN A 287 13.04 -17.58 -11.43
CA ASN A 287 12.99 -17.77 -9.97
C ASN A 287 14.40 -17.59 -9.38
N LEU A 288 14.48 -16.68 -8.43
CA LEU A 288 15.72 -16.17 -7.84
C LEU A 288 15.65 -16.35 -6.34
N GLU A 289 16.57 -17.12 -5.79
CA GLU A 289 16.76 -17.20 -4.34
C GLU A 289 17.49 -15.93 -3.90
N PHE A 290 16.84 -15.18 -3.02
CA PHE A 290 17.41 -14.02 -2.37
C PHE A 290 18.53 -14.48 -1.43
N VAL A 291 19.75 -13.98 -1.65
CA VAL A 291 20.90 -14.30 -0.79
C VAL A 291 21.14 -13.16 0.18
N MET A 292 21.32 -11.96 -0.36
CA MET A 292 21.58 -10.76 0.43
C MET A 292 21.39 -9.51 -0.41
N ILE A 293 21.26 -8.37 0.26
CA ILE A 293 21.46 -7.07 -0.38
C ILE A 293 22.88 -6.62 -0.05
N LYS A 294 23.66 -6.32 -1.08
CA LYS A 294 24.99 -5.74 -0.92
C LYS A 294 25.12 -4.54 -1.85
N GLU A 295 25.44 -3.38 -1.28
CA GLU A 295 25.69 -2.15 -2.04
C GLU A 295 24.63 -1.84 -3.12
N MET A 296 23.35 -1.82 -2.74
CA MET A 296 22.24 -1.51 -3.66
C MET A 296 22.03 -2.51 -4.79
N THR A 297 22.63 -3.69 -4.63
CA THR A 297 22.46 -4.83 -5.51
C THR A 297 21.87 -5.97 -4.70
N VAL A 298 20.70 -6.42 -5.12
CA VAL A 298 20.13 -7.69 -4.68
C VAL A 298 20.97 -8.80 -5.30
N GLN A 299 21.71 -9.52 -4.47
CA GLN A 299 22.46 -10.69 -4.90
C GLN A 299 21.58 -11.93 -4.79
N VAL A 300 21.51 -12.66 -5.89
CA VAL A 300 20.61 -13.82 -6.01
C VAL A 300 21.34 -15.04 -6.54
N ARG A 301 20.78 -16.22 -6.26
CA ARG A 301 21.10 -17.47 -6.97
C ARG A 301 19.92 -17.88 -7.83
N LYS A 302 20.19 -18.62 -8.90
CA LYS A 302 19.10 -19.26 -9.65
C LYS A 302 18.49 -20.32 -8.76
N SER A 303 17.19 -20.26 -8.54
CA SER A 303 16.47 -21.29 -7.81
C SER A 303 15.66 -22.14 -8.78
N ASN A 304 15.66 -23.45 -8.55
CA ASN A 304 14.72 -24.37 -9.19
C ASN A 304 13.46 -24.59 -8.33
N SER A 305 13.33 -23.84 -7.22
CA SER A 305 12.12 -23.86 -6.40
C SER A 305 10.90 -23.50 -7.25
N LYS A 306 9.84 -24.29 -7.10
CA LYS A 306 8.53 -24.05 -7.70
C LYS A 306 7.70 -23.03 -6.92
N LYS A 307 8.06 -22.75 -5.65
CA LYS A 307 7.48 -21.67 -4.83
C LYS A 307 8.31 -20.40 -5.01
N SER A 308 7.68 -19.29 -5.39
CA SER A 308 8.30 -17.99 -5.60
C SER A 308 7.33 -16.86 -5.25
N ILE A 309 7.85 -15.75 -4.74
CA ILE A 309 7.09 -14.52 -4.44
C ILE A 309 7.18 -13.59 -5.66
N VAL A 310 6.07 -13.01 -6.13
CA VAL A 310 6.09 -12.08 -7.29
C VAL A 310 6.06 -10.62 -6.82
N PRO A 311 6.96 -9.76 -7.32
CA PRO A 311 6.94 -8.33 -7.00
C PRO A 311 5.70 -7.65 -7.56
N ALA A 312 4.84 -7.16 -6.66
CA ALA A 312 3.73 -6.26 -6.99
C ALA A 312 4.18 -4.80 -6.81
N TRP A 313 3.94 -3.95 -7.80
CA TRP A 313 4.28 -2.52 -7.76
C TRP A 313 3.33 -1.73 -6.86
N ASN A 314 3.82 -0.67 -6.20
CA ASN A 314 3.10 0.09 -5.18
C ASN A 314 1.73 0.65 -5.62
N GLY A 315 1.57 1.01 -6.89
CA GLY A 315 0.28 1.52 -7.43
C GLY A 315 -0.86 0.50 -7.40
N GLY A 316 -0.57 -0.80 -7.35
CA GLY A 316 -1.57 -1.87 -7.20
C GLY A 316 -1.84 -2.28 -5.75
N ARG A 317 -1.18 -1.64 -4.77
CA ARG A 317 -1.19 -2.04 -3.35
C ARG A 317 -2.00 -1.13 -2.44
N LEU A 318 -2.78 -0.20 -2.99
CA LEU A 318 -3.68 0.63 -2.19
C LEU A 318 -4.60 -0.28 -1.36
N PRO A 319 -4.44 -0.32 -0.03
CA PRO A 319 -5.21 -1.22 0.80
C PRO A 319 -6.65 -0.73 0.89
N LEU A 320 -7.56 -1.67 1.16
CA LEU A 320 -8.89 -1.33 1.63
C LEU A 320 -8.80 -0.39 2.84
N SER A 321 -9.56 0.70 2.82
CA SER A 321 -9.68 1.60 3.96
C SER A 321 -10.37 0.92 5.15
N SER A 322 -10.12 1.42 6.36
CA SER A 322 -10.77 0.89 7.57
C SER A 322 -12.29 1.06 7.52
N GLN A 323 -12.79 2.20 7.01
CA GLN A 323 -14.21 2.45 6.85
C GLN A 323 -14.86 1.46 5.88
N LEU A 324 -14.23 1.20 4.73
CA LEU A 324 -14.77 0.25 3.76
C LEU A 324 -14.69 -1.20 4.27
N GLY A 325 -13.63 -1.57 4.99
CA GLY A 325 -13.52 -2.87 5.67
C GLY A 325 -14.61 -3.09 6.73
N PHE A 326 -14.90 -2.07 7.54
CA PHE A 326 -16.02 -2.08 8.48
C PHE A 326 -17.37 -2.30 7.77
N MET A 327 -17.65 -1.51 6.73
CA MET A 327 -18.91 -1.64 5.98
C MET A 327 -19.03 -2.97 5.24
N LEU A 328 -17.91 -3.54 4.79
CA LEU A 328 -17.88 -4.87 4.20
C LEU A 328 -18.29 -5.94 5.22
N ARG A 329 -17.77 -5.89 6.45
CA ARG A 329 -18.20 -6.79 7.53
C ARG A 329 -19.68 -6.64 7.87
N LYS A 330 -20.20 -5.41 7.87
CA LYS A 330 -21.64 -5.16 8.04
C LYS A 330 -22.46 -5.84 6.94
N LYS A 331 -22.02 -5.76 5.68
CA LYS A 331 -22.70 -6.45 4.57
C LYS A 331 -22.56 -7.97 4.62
N LEU A 332 -21.46 -8.50 5.14
CA LEU A 332 -21.34 -9.93 5.39
C LEU A 332 -22.24 -10.40 6.53
N ASN A 333 -22.45 -9.58 7.56
CA ASN A 333 -23.44 -9.86 8.60
C ASN A 333 -24.86 -9.95 8.03
N ASP A 334 -25.24 -9.04 7.14
CA ASP A 334 -26.55 -9.11 6.45
C ASP A 334 -26.69 -10.45 5.68
N ALA A 335 -25.62 -10.87 5.00
CA ALA A 335 -25.56 -12.13 4.24
C ALA A 335 -25.53 -13.40 5.10
N ALA A 336 -24.93 -13.33 6.27
CA ALA A 336 -24.90 -14.44 7.22
C ALA A 336 -26.29 -14.70 7.84
N ASN A 337 -27.07 -13.63 8.04
CA ASN A 337 -28.37 -13.69 8.74
C ASN A 337 -29.57 -13.82 7.80
N THR A 338 -29.36 -13.78 6.48
CA THR A 338 -30.43 -13.81 5.48
C THR A 338 -30.11 -14.80 4.38
N ASP A 339 -31.13 -15.52 3.90
CA ASP A 339 -30.98 -16.45 2.76
C ASP A 339 -31.45 -15.84 1.43
N HIS A 340 -32.25 -14.77 1.48
CA HIS A 340 -32.75 -14.05 0.31
C HIS A 340 -32.70 -12.54 0.49
N PHE A 341 -32.08 -11.83 -0.44
CA PHE A 341 -32.01 -10.38 -0.40
C PHE A 341 -33.16 -9.74 -1.15
N SER A 342 -33.55 -8.54 -0.69
CA SER A 342 -34.49 -7.70 -1.42
C SER A 342 -33.94 -7.32 -2.78
N LYS A 343 -34.82 -7.18 -3.80
CA LYS A 343 -34.48 -6.60 -5.11
C LYS A 343 -33.85 -5.20 -5.02
N LYS A 344 -33.96 -4.51 -3.88
CA LYS A 344 -33.31 -3.23 -3.61
C LYS A 344 -31.79 -3.37 -3.44
N GLU A 345 -31.31 -4.51 -2.94
CA GLU A 345 -29.89 -4.82 -2.77
C GLU A 345 -29.40 -5.73 -3.90
N LYS A 346 -29.40 -5.18 -5.12
CA LYS A 346 -29.09 -5.93 -6.35
C LYS A 346 -27.72 -6.62 -6.30
N GLU A 347 -26.74 -5.97 -5.66
CA GLU A 347 -25.39 -6.49 -5.51
C GLU A 347 -25.34 -7.77 -4.67
N LEU A 348 -25.99 -7.78 -3.49
CA LEU A 348 -25.99 -8.93 -2.60
C LEU A 348 -26.88 -10.05 -3.12
N SER A 349 -28.02 -9.70 -3.74
CA SER A 349 -28.89 -10.69 -4.40
C SER A 349 -28.16 -11.43 -5.53
N ALA A 350 -27.32 -10.74 -6.31
CA ALA A 350 -26.48 -11.37 -7.33
C ALA A 350 -25.41 -12.32 -6.75
N LEU A 351 -25.09 -12.19 -5.47
CA LEU A 351 -24.14 -13.03 -4.75
C LEU A 351 -24.78 -14.15 -3.93
N GLU A 352 -26.11 -14.29 -3.89
CA GLU A 352 -26.81 -15.37 -3.18
C GLU A 352 -26.24 -16.77 -3.48
N PRO A 353 -26.01 -17.16 -4.76
CA PRO A 353 -25.43 -18.48 -5.04
C PRO A 353 -24.03 -18.67 -4.45
N LEU A 354 -23.24 -17.58 -4.38
CA LEU A 354 -21.90 -17.61 -3.81
C LEU A 354 -21.97 -17.77 -2.29
N PHE A 355 -22.86 -17.03 -1.61
CA PHE A 355 -23.03 -17.14 -0.16
C PHE A 355 -23.60 -18.49 0.25
N ASN A 356 -24.55 -19.04 -0.51
CA ASN A 356 -25.11 -20.36 -0.25
C ASN A 356 -24.03 -21.45 -0.34
N LEU A 357 -23.19 -21.40 -1.37
CA LEU A 357 -22.05 -22.32 -1.50
C LEU A 357 -21.03 -22.13 -0.37
N GLN A 358 -20.76 -20.90 0.05
CA GLN A 358 -19.87 -20.63 1.19
C GLN A 358 -20.44 -21.20 2.50
N LYS A 359 -21.74 -21.06 2.76
CA LYS A 359 -22.44 -21.64 3.93
C LYS A 359 -22.46 -23.17 3.89
N GLU A 360 -22.51 -23.77 2.70
CA GLU A 360 -22.46 -25.24 2.55
C GLU A 360 -21.08 -25.80 2.87
N LEU A 361 -20.01 -25.13 2.43
CA LEU A 361 -18.63 -25.62 2.56
C LEU A 361 -17.94 -25.20 3.85
N SER A 362 -18.31 -24.05 4.42
CA SER A 362 -17.70 -23.42 5.59
C SER A 362 -18.72 -22.51 6.30
N ALA A 363 -18.47 -21.21 6.39
CA ALA A 363 -19.37 -20.22 6.96
C ALA A 363 -19.20 -18.85 6.27
N VAL A 364 -20.23 -18.01 6.37
CA VAL A 364 -20.15 -16.58 6.10
C VAL A 364 -20.02 -15.88 7.45
N PRO A 365 -18.88 -15.22 7.76
CA PRO A 365 -18.66 -14.62 9.07
C PRO A 365 -19.59 -13.42 9.29
N ARG A 366 -20.14 -13.34 10.50
CA ARG A 366 -20.80 -12.12 10.98
C ARG A 366 -19.80 -11.02 11.30
N GLU A 367 -20.29 -9.82 11.59
CA GLU A 367 -19.46 -8.65 11.89
C GLU A 367 -18.52 -8.86 13.09
N ASN A 368 -19.01 -9.59 14.11
CA ASN A 368 -18.29 -9.93 15.34
C ASN A 368 -17.75 -11.37 15.32
N GLU A 369 -17.46 -11.89 14.13
CA GLU A 369 -16.86 -13.21 13.95
C GLU A 369 -15.55 -13.10 13.14
N LEU A 370 -14.59 -13.97 13.47
CA LEU A 370 -13.43 -14.23 12.62
C LEU A 370 -13.59 -15.62 12.03
N LEU A 371 -13.61 -15.72 10.70
CA LEU A 371 -13.57 -17.01 10.02
C LEU A 371 -12.11 -17.46 9.80
N ILE A 372 -11.84 -18.70 10.16
CA ILE A 372 -10.60 -19.43 9.87
C ILE A 372 -10.97 -20.74 9.17
N GLU A 373 -10.33 -21.02 8.02
CA GLU A 373 -10.53 -22.26 7.26
C GLU A 373 -9.22 -23.05 7.19
N HIS A 374 -9.24 -24.28 7.71
CA HIS A 374 -8.21 -25.29 7.47
C HIS A 374 -8.58 -26.10 6.23
N ILE A 375 -7.73 -26.05 5.20
CA ILE A 375 -7.95 -26.79 3.96
C ILE A 375 -6.68 -27.56 3.62
N GLU A 376 -6.78 -28.86 3.40
CA GLU A 376 -5.68 -29.68 2.91
C GLU A 376 -5.81 -29.86 1.38
N THR A 377 -4.72 -29.59 0.66
CA THR A 377 -4.66 -29.84 -0.78
C THR A 377 -3.36 -30.56 -1.13
N LYS A 378 -3.18 -30.85 -2.42
CA LYS A 378 -1.90 -31.41 -2.93
C LYS A 378 -0.71 -30.46 -2.73
N ASP A 379 -0.95 -29.17 -2.52
CA ASP A 379 0.10 -28.19 -2.29
C ASP A 379 0.57 -28.13 -0.82
N GLY A 380 -0.18 -28.73 0.11
CA GLY A 380 0.08 -28.73 1.55
C GLY A 380 -1.14 -28.36 2.40
N PHE A 381 -0.87 -27.86 3.59
CA PHE A 381 -1.85 -27.45 4.59
C PHE A 381 -2.05 -25.94 4.53
N HIS A 382 -3.28 -25.53 4.27
CA HIS A 382 -3.68 -24.14 4.14
C HIS A 382 -4.44 -23.69 5.38
N LEU A 383 -4.07 -22.52 5.90
CA LEU A 383 -4.83 -21.77 6.89
C LEU A 383 -5.27 -20.45 6.23
N PHE A 384 -6.54 -20.33 5.90
CA PHE A 384 -7.10 -19.07 5.42
C PHE A 384 -7.76 -18.31 6.58
N VAL A 385 -7.49 -17.02 6.70
CA VAL A 385 -8.00 -16.15 7.76
C VAL A 385 -8.65 -14.93 7.13
N TYR A 386 -9.86 -14.57 7.57
CA TYR A 386 -10.66 -13.49 6.96
C TYR A 386 -11.01 -12.34 7.93
N PRO A 387 -10.07 -11.42 8.22
CA PRO A 387 -10.34 -10.26 9.07
C PRO A 387 -11.10 -9.12 8.38
N PHE A 388 -10.98 -9.01 7.05
CA PHE A 388 -11.50 -7.91 6.22
C PHE A 388 -10.96 -6.52 6.57
N GLU A 389 -9.66 -6.44 6.89
CA GLU A 389 -8.98 -5.20 7.29
C GLU A 389 -8.07 -4.63 6.21
N GLY A 390 -8.07 -5.18 4.99
CA GLY A 390 -7.23 -4.73 3.89
C GLY A 390 -5.83 -5.35 3.88
N ARG A 391 -5.22 -5.31 2.68
CA ARG A 391 -4.00 -6.08 2.37
C ARG A 391 -2.82 -5.84 3.30
N LEU A 392 -2.53 -4.61 3.69
CA LEU A 392 -1.34 -4.28 4.51
C LEU A 392 -1.47 -4.85 5.93
N VAL A 393 -2.66 -4.74 6.53
CA VAL A 393 -2.95 -5.33 7.86
C VAL A 393 -2.85 -6.86 7.79
N HIS A 394 -3.37 -7.47 6.72
CA HIS A 394 -3.29 -8.92 6.51
C HIS A 394 -1.86 -9.42 6.34
N GLU A 395 -1.01 -8.66 5.67
CA GLU A 395 0.41 -8.98 5.54
C GLU A 395 1.12 -8.94 6.89
N ALA A 396 0.91 -7.87 7.67
CA ALA A 396 1.48 -7.75 9.01
C ALA A 396 0.98 -8.88 9.93
N MET A 397 -0.32 -9.22 9.85
CA MET A 397 -0.91 -10.30 10.61
C MET A 397 -0.36 -11.68 10.21
N ALA A 398 -0.19 -11.93 8.91
CA ALA A 398 0.38 -13.18 8.41
C ALA A 398 1.81 -13.39 8.94
N ALA A 399 2.64 -12.34 8.93
CA ALA A 399 3.99 -12.38 9.50
C ALA A 399 3.97 -12.61 11.02
N LEU A 400 3.12 -11.87 11.75
CA LEU A 400 2.95 -12.01 13.20
C LEU A 400 2.52 -13.43 13.59
N LEU A 401 1.46 -13.94 12.94
CA LEU A 401 0.91 -15.26 13.21
C LEU A 401 1.92 -16.36 12.87
N SER A 402 2.63 -16.23 11.75
CA SER A 402 3.71 -17.16 11.37
C SER A 402 4.80 -17.21 12.43
N TYR A 403 5.22 -16.06 12.96
CA TYR A 403 6.21 -16.00 14.03
C TYR A 403 5.69 -16.64 15.33
N ARG A 404 4.47 -16.33 15.75
CA ARG A 404 3.87 -16.90 16.96
C ARG A 404 3.71 -18.42 16.87
N ILE A 405 3.23 -18.94 15.73
CA ILE A 405 3.13 -20.39 15.52
C ILE A 405 4.51 -21.06 15.51
N SER A 406 5.54 -20.39 14.97
CA SER A 406 6.91 -20.94 14.96
C SER A 406 7.53 -21.12 16.35
N LYS A 407 6.96 -20.47 17.39
CA LYS A 407 7.34 -20.70 18.80
C LYS A 407 6.78 -22.01 19.35
N ILE A 408 5.70 -22.53 18.77
CA ILE A 408 5.05 -23.79 19.18
C ILE A 408 5.79 -24.98 18.54
N ILE A 409 5.98 -24.93 17.22
CA ILE A 409 6.71 -25.95 16.46
C ILE A 409 7.63 -25.32 15.41
N PRO A 410 8.76 -25.96 15.05
CA PRO A 410 9.52 -25.57 13.87
C PRO A 410 8.69 -25.77 12.59
N ILE A 411 8.25 -24.69 11.97
CA ILE A 411 7.40 -24.70 10.77
C ILE A 411 7.80 -23.58 9.82
N THR A 412 7.62 -23.83 8.52
CA THR A 412 7.85 -22.82 7.47
C THR A 412 6.53 -22.50 6.79
N PHE A 413 6.31 -21.20 6.53
CA PHE A 413 5.14 -20.70 5.84
C PHE A 413 5.52 -19.99 4.55
N SER A 414 4.74 -20.23 3.50
CA SER A 414 4.50 -19.27 2.43
C SER A 414 3.16 -18.61 2.69
N PHE A 415 3.02 -17.31 2.45
CA PHE A 415 1.74 -16.64 2.63
C PHE A 415 1.33 -15.82 1.41
N ALA A 416 0.03 -15.67 1.23
CA ALA A 416 -0.58 -14.83 0.22
C ALA A 416 -1.69 -13.99 0.87
N MET A 417 -2.02 -12.83 0.31
CA MET A 417 -3.01 -11.93 0.90
C MET A 417 -3.68 -11.06 -0.14
N ASN A 418 -4.94 -10.72 0.13
CA ASN A 418 -5.69 -9.70 -0.58
C ASN A 418 -6.40 -8.79 0.44
N ASP A 419 -7.37 -8.01 -0.02
CA ASP A 419 -8.08 -7.06 0.85
C ASP A 419 -9.08 -7.70 1.82
N TYR A 420 -9.40 -8.97 1.65
CA TYR A 420 -10.40 -9.69 2.46
C TYR A 420 -9.77 -10.62 3.49
N GLY A 421 -8.61 -11.22 3.18
CA GLY A 421 -7.91 -12.12 4.08
C GLY A 421 -6.50 -12.49 3.63
N PHE A 422 -5.93 -13.46 4.33
CA PHE A 422 -4.62 -14.04 4.02
C PHE A 422 -4.62 -15.57 4.15
N GLU A 423 -3.64 -16.19 3.51
CA GLU A 423 -3.33 -17.61 3.53
C GLU A 423 -1.98 -17.80 4.21
N LEU A 424 -1.87 -18.74 5.15
CA LEU A 424 -0.61 -19.39 5.51
C LEU A 424 -0.61 -20.80 4.93
N LEU A 425 0.39 -21.12 4.11
CA LEU A 425 0.58 -22.42 3.50
C LEU A 425 1.85 -23.06 4.06
N SER A 426 1.72 -24.26 4.60
CA SER A 426 2.82 -25.08 5.09
C SER A 426 2.83 -26.47 4.46
N ASP A 427 3.98 -27.13 4.48
CA ASP A 427 4.14 -28.55 4.13
C ASP A 427 3.73 -29.48 5.29
N GLN A 428 3.46 -28.94 6.48
CA GLN A 428 3.04 -29.67 7.67
C GLN A 428 1.71 -29.13 8.22
N PRO A 429 0.97 -29.94 9.00
CA PRO A 429 -0.24 -29.46 9.67
C PRO A 429 0.04 -28.23 10.53
N ILE A 430 -0.80 -27.21 10.39
CA ILE A 430 -0.66 -25.94 11.11
C ILE A 430 -1.36 -26.08 12.48
N PRO A 431 -0.64 -25.92 13.61
CA PRO A 431 -1.19 -26.18 14.95
C PRO A 431 -1.95 -24.95 15.46
N LEU A 432 -3.09 -24.66 14.83
CA LEU A 432 -4.02 -23.63 15.27
C LEU A 432 -5.38 -24.30 15.50
N ASP A 433 -5.89 -24.19 16.71
CA ASP A 433 -7.18 -24.75 17.12
C ASP A 433 -7.80 -23.92 18.26
N ASP A 434 -8.97 -24.35 18.76
CA ASP A 434 -9.69 -23.64 19.81
C ASP A 434 -8.89 -23.45 21.10
N SER A 435 -7.86 -24.27 21.36
CA SER A 435 -7.05 -24.19 22.58
C SER A 435 -6.06 -23.03 22.59
N ASN A 436 -5.61 -22.56 21.42
CA ASN A 436 -4.56 -21.54 21.31
C ASN A 436 -4.94 -20.32 20.45
N VAL A 437 -6.08 -20.36 19.75
CA VAL A 437 -6.42 -19.32 18.77
C VAL A 437 -6.51 -17.92 19.38
N TYR A 438 -7.08 -17.76 20.59
CA TYR A 438 -7.14 -16.44 21.23
C TYR A 438 -5.77 -15.92 21.68
N GLU A 439 -4.86 -16.81 22.09
CA GLU A 439 -3.48 -16.44 22.43
C GLU A 439 -2.72 -15.97 21.18
N LEU A 440 -2.85 -16.71 20.08
CA LEU A 440 -2.22 -16.40 18.80
C LEU A 440 -2.68 -15.05 18.21
N PHE A 441 -3.92 -14.63 18.50
CA PHE A 441 -4.49 -13.34 18.09
C PHE A 441 -4.51 -12.29 19.22
N SER A 442 -3.76 -12.50 20.31
CA SER A 442 -3.70 -11.55 21.43
C SER A 442 -2.86 -10.29 21.10
N GLU A 443 -3.09 -9.20 21.83
CA GLU A 443 -2.22 -8.02 21.81
C GLU A 443 -1.00 -8.13 22.71
N GLU A 444 -0.87 -9.23 23.46
CA GLU A 444 0.25 -9.43 24.36
C GLU A 444 1.56 -9.49 23.58
N ASN A 445 2.55 -8.72 24.05
CA ASN A 445 3.87 -8.60 23.42
C ASN A 445 3.82 -8.19 21.93
N LEU A 446 2.74 -7.52 21.48
CA LEU A 446 2.53 -7.21 20.06
C LEU A 446 3.71 -6.47 19.43
N TYR A 447 4.25 -5.45 20.11
CA TYR A 447 5.35 -4.66 19.59
C TYR A 447 6.62 -5.49 19.36
N ASP A 448 6.99 -6.31 20.35
CA ASP A 448 8.18 -7.16 20.28
C ASP A 448 8.02 -8.28 19.25
N ASP A 449 6.83 -8.89 19.17
CA ASP A 449 6.54 -9.94 18.20
C ASP A 449 6.52 -9.38 16.76
N ILE A 450 5.99 -8.17 16.55
CA ILE A 450 6.10 -7.47 15.27
C ILE A 450 7.56 -7.26 14.91
N GLN A 451 8.37 -6.69 15.81
CA GLN A 451 9.79 -6.43 15.57
C GLN A 451 10.61 -7.69 15.23
N ARG A 452 10.19 -8.86 15.75
CA ARG A 452 10.86 -10.15 15.48
C ARG A 452 10.30 -10.87 14.26
N SER A 453 9.02 -10.69 13.94
CA SER A 453 8.38 -11.33 12.78
C SER A 453 8.89 -10.75 11.45
N VAL A 454 9.18 -9.43 11.43
CA VAL A 454 9.71 -8.71 10.27
C VAL A 454 11.13 -8.18 10.51
N ASN A 455 11.88 -7.87 9.46
CA ASN A 455 13.19 -7.24 9.60
C ASN A 455 13.05 -5.72 9.86
N ALA A 456 12.49 -5.36 11.01
CA ALA A 456 12.16 -3.96 11.37
C ALA A 456 13.39 -3.05 11.36
N GLY A 457 14.57 -3.56 11.74
CA GLY A 457 15.83 -2.82 11.68
C GLY A 457 16.23 -2.44 10.24
N GLU A 458 16.10 -3.37 9.29
CA GLU A 458 16.33 -3.07 7.88
C GLU A 458 15.28 -2.10 7.32
N MET A 459 14.01 -2.26 7.68
CA MET A 459 12.94 -1.36 7.23
C MET A 459 13.17 0.07 7.76
N ALA A 460 13.52 0.22 9.04
CA ALA A 460 13.83 1.50 9.66
C ALA A 460 15.09 2.14 9.05
N ARG A 461 16.16 1.36 8.85
CA ARG A 461 17.39 1.82 8.16
C ARG A 461 17.09 2.39 6.78
N ARG A 462 16.15 1.80 6.06
CA ARG A 462 15.75 2.26 4.72
C ARG A 462 14.86 3.48 4.78
N LYS A 463 13.86 3.47 5.67
CA LYS A 463 12.98 4.62 5.88
C LYS A 463 13.78 5.85 6.34
N PHE A 464 14.84 5.63 7.10
CA PHE A 464 15.77 6.67 7.52
C PHE A 464 16.42 7.41 6.34
N ARG A 465 16.55 6.80 5.15
CA ARG A 465 17.02 7.52 3.96
C ARG A 465 16.13 8.71 3.63
N ASP A 466 14.81 8.51 3.65
CA ASP A 466 13.86 9.58 3.31
C ASP A 466 13.94 10.70 4.36
N ILE A 467 14.01 10.32 5.63
CA ILE A 467 14.21 11.22 6.78
C ILE A 467 15.54 11.99 6.67
N ALA A 468 16.62 11.31 6.27
CA ALA A 468 17.94 11.92 6.10
C ALA A 468 17.98 12.87 4.91
N VAL A 469 17.19 12.60 3.86
CA VAL A 469 16.98 13.50 2.73
C VAL A 469 16.18 14.72 3.19
N ILE A 470 14.99 14.54 3.75
CA ILE A 470 14.10 15.63 4.19
C ILE A 470 14.78 16.50 5.26
N GLY A 471 15.44 15.90 6.25
CA GLY A 471 16.19 16.61 7.29
C GLY A 471 17.50 17.24 6.80
N GLY A 472 17.84 17.07 5.51
CA GLY A 472 19.01 17.66 4.87
C GLY A 472 20.34 17.11 5.39
N LEU A 473 20.40 15.86 5.85
CA LEU A 473 21.64 15.15 6.17
C LEU A 473 22.34 14.66 4.90
N ILE A 474 21.57 14.42 3.83
CA ILE A 474 22.08 13.92 2.55
C ILE A 474 21.71 14.90 1.45
N PHE A 475 22.68 15.30 0.65
CA PHE A 475 22.48 16.18 -0.49
C PHE A 475 22.27 15.38 -1.78
N GLN A 476 21.19 15.67 -2.52
CA GLN A 476 20.80 14.95 -3.73
C GLN A 476 21.49 15.41 -5.03
N GLY A 477 22.31 16.46 -4.98
CA GLY A 477 22.96 17.04 -6.15
C GLY A 477 22.28 18.31 -6.65
N MET A 478 22.85 18.91 -7.69
CA MET A 478 22.33 20.14 -8.32
C MET A 478 21.43 19.78 -9.51
N PRO A 479 20.52 20.68 -9.95
CA PRO A 479 19.75 20.46 -11.18
C PRO A 479 20.66 20.12 -12.38
N GLY A 480 20.42 18.97 -13.01
CA GLY A 480 21.24 18.45 -14.12
C GLY A 480 22.41 17.55 -13.69
N GLU A 481 22.81 17.58 -12.42
CA GLU A 481 23.88 16.77 -11.82
C GLU A 481 23.40 16.07 -10.54
N PHE A 482 22.39 15.21 -10.70
CA PHE A 482 21.87 14.44 -9.58
C PHE A 482 22.86 13.37 -9.12
N VAL A 483 23.02 13.25 -7.81
CA VAL A 483 23.77 12.15 -7.20
C VAL A 483 23.03 10.85 -7.48
N LYS A 484 23.74 9.84 -7.99
CA LYS A 484 23.14 8.53 -8.26
C LYS A 484 22.53 7.97 -6.98
N GLN A 485 21.31 7.40 -7.07
CA GLN A 485 20.59 6.81 -5.93
C GLN A 485 21.45 5.85 -5.08
N LYS A 486 22.41 5.13 -5.69
CA LYS A 486 23.35 4.25 -4.97
C LYS A 486 24.14 5.00 -3.88
N HIS A 487 24.62 6.21 -4.16
CA HIS A 487 25.43 6.97 -3.23
C HIS A 487 24.58 7.56 -2.09
N LEU A 488 23.36 8.02 -2.40
CA LEU A 488 22.42 8.52 -1.39
C LEU A 488 22.10 7.43 -0.35
N GLN A 489 21.86 6.21 -0.81
CA GLN A 489 21.54 5.11 0.09
C GLN A 489 22.73 4.62 0.91
N SER A 490 23.94 4.56 0.34
CA SER A 490 25.13 4.21 1.14
C SER A 490 25.38 5.22 2.26
N SER A 491 25.18 6.52 1.97
CA SER A 491 25.33 7.58 2.96
C SER A 491 24.26 7.50 4.05
N ALA A 492 23.00 7.22 3.69
CA ALA A 492 21.92 7.02 4.65
C ALA A 492 22.18 5.86 5.60
N SER A 493 22.58 4.71 5.07
CA SER A 493 22.89 3.53 5.89
C SER A 493 24.06 3.77 6.84
N LEU A 494 25.09 4.51 6.40
CA LEU A 494 26.21 4.88 7.26
C LEU A 494 25.75 5.79 8.40
N LEU A 495 25.00 6.84 8.09
CA LEU A 495 24.44 7.76 9.08
C LEU A 495 23.52 7.04 10.07
N PHE A 496 22.67 6.12 9.59
CA PHE A 496 21.82 5.31 10.44
C PHE A 496 22.64 4.47 11.43
N ASN A 497 23.70 3.81 10.97
CA ASN A 497 24.56 3.00 11.83
C ASN A 497 25.31 3.86 12.85
N VAL A 498 25.86 5.01 12.42
CA VAL A 498 26.54 5.96 13.31
C VAL A 498 25.59 6.47 14.39
N LEU A 499 24.38 6.90 14.03
CA LEU A 499 23.39 7.30 15.03
C LEU A 499 22.98 6.12 15.93
N SER A 500 22.81 4.92 15.38
CA SER A 500 22.39 3.76 16.19
C SER A 500 23.45 3.36 17.23
N GLU A 501 24.73 3.53 16.90
CA GLU A 501 25.86 3.18 17.77
C GLU A 501 26.19 4.29 18.78
N TYR A 502 26.23 5.55 18.34
CA TYR A 502 26.72 6.67 19.13
C TYR A 502 25.62 7.56 19.72
N GLU A 503 24.40 7.49 19.20
CA GLU A 503 23.25 8.31 19.63
C GLU A 503 21.92 7.54 19.49
N PRO A 504 21.74 6.41 20.21
CA PRO A 504 20.59 5.51 20.02
C PRO A 504 19.23 6.16 20.31
N ASN A 505 19.22 7.24 21.08
CA ASN A 505 18.03 8.04 21.39
C ASN A 505 17.75 9.15 20.36
N SER A 506 18.45 9.16 19.22
CA SER A 506 18.27 10.16 18.16
C SER A 506 16.81 10.24 17.72
N LEU A 507 16.28 11.46 17.67
CA LEU A 507 14.90 11.73 17.25
C LEU A 507 14.62 11.25 15.82
N LEU A 508 15.61 11.30 14.93
CA LEU A 508 15.49 10.86 13.54
C LEU A 508 15.41 9.33 13.43
N LEU A 509 16.13 8.59 14.29
CA LEU A 509 15.98 7.13 14.38
C LEU A 509 14.60 6.77 14.92
N ARG A 510 14.16 7.45 15.99
CA ARG A 510 12.83 7.25 16.57
C ARG A 510 11.73 7.51 15.55
N GLN A 511 11.86 8.57 14.75
CA GLN A 511 10.96 8.85 13.63
C GLN A 511 10.96 7.71 12.60
N ALA A 512 12.15 7.21 12.21
CA ALA A 512 12.26 6.13 11.22
C ALA A 512 11.52 4.86 11.65
N TYR A 513 11.69 4.44 12.91
CA TYR A 513 10.95 3.30 13.46
C TYR A 513 9.45 3.59 13.55
N SER A 514 9.06 4.78 14.00
CA SER A 514 7.65 5.17 14.14
C SER A 514 6.92 5.18 12.80
N GLU A 515 7.53 5.74 11.76
CA GLU A 515 6.93 5.77 10.43
C GLU A 515 6.86 4.39 9.78
N VAL A 516 7.82 3.50 10.02
CA VAL A 516 7.72 2.10 9.58
C VAL A 516 6.51 1.42 10.22
N MET A 517 6.36 1.55 11.54
CA MET A 517 5.23 0.95 12.26
C MET A 517 3.88 1.52 11.81
N GLN A 518 3.80 2.83 11.64
CA GLN A 518 2.55 3.49 11.24
C GLN A 518 2.18 3.27 9.77
N GLN A 519 3.13 3.47 8.84
CA GLN A 519 2.83 3.49 7.40
C GLN A 519 2.99 2.13 6.74
N GLN A 520 4.00 1.34 7.12
CA GLN A 520 4.28 0.08 6.45
C GLN A 520 3.58 -1.10 7.12
N MET A 521 3.45 -1.07 8.45
CA MET A 521 2.84 -2.15 9.22
C MET A 521 1.39 -1.86 9.62
N GLU A 522 0.90 -0.64 9.40
CA GLU A 522 -0.41 -0.18 9.83
C GLU A 522 -0.72 -0.59 11.29
N GLU A 523 0.27 -0.43 12.19
CA GLU A 523 0.24 -1.00 13.55
C GLU A 523 -1.04 -0.65 14.32
N ILE A 524 -1.52 0.60 14.20
CA ILE A 524 -2.75 1.05 14.83
C ILE A 524 -3.96 0.23 14.34
N ARG A 525 -4.04 -0.03 13.02
CA ARG A 525 -5.13 -0.84 12.46
C ARG A 525 -4.99 -2.31 12.78
N LEU A 526 -3.77 -2.84 12.79
CA LEU A 526 -3.50 -4.20 13.25
C LEU A 526 -3.93 -4.38 14.71
N ARG A 527 -3.58 -3.44 15.60
CA ARG A 527 -4.01 -3.43 17.00
C ARG A 527 -5.52 -3.36 17.13
N ASN A 528 -6.18 -2.44 16.43
CA ASN A 528 -7.64 -2.33 16.45
C ASN A 528 -8.33 -3.62 15.96
N MET A 529 -7.75 -4.28 14.95
CA MET A 529 -8.21 -5.59 14.49
C MET A 529 -8.08 -6.65 15.60
N LEU A 530 -6.92 -6.75 16.27
CA LEU A 530 -6.71 -7.72 17.36
C LEU A 530 -7.66 -7.44 18.53
N GLN A 531 -7.86 -6.18 18.91
CA GLN A 531 -8.84 -5.76 19.93
C GLN A 531 -10.25 -6.21 19.61
N ARG A 532 -10.64 -6.09 18.33
CA ARG A 532 -11.93 -6.56 17.84
C ARG A 532 -12.02 -8.07 17.89
N ILE A 533 -11.00 -8.78 17.38
CA ILE A 533 -10.95 -10.25 17.34
C ILE A 533 -11.00 -10.84 18.75
N ALA A 534 -10.30 -10.23 19.72
CA ALA A 534 -10.33 -10.67 21.12
C ALA A 534 -11.74 -10.63 21.75
N LYS A 535 -12.64 -9.81 21.21
CA LYS A 535 -14.06 -9.70 21.62
C LYS A 535 -15.02 -10.43 20.67
N SER A 536 -14.50 -11.04 19.61
CA SER A 536 -15.27 -11.72 18.56
C SER A 536 -15.29 -13.22 18.80
N ASN A 537 -16.29 -13.90 18.25
CA ASN A 537 -16.27 -15.36 18.20
C ASN A 537 -15.34 -15.80 17.05
N ILE A 538 -14.39 -16.68 17.32
CA ILE A 538 -13.53 -17.25 16.28
C ILE A 538 -14.15 -18.56 15.80
N ASN A 539 -14.48 -18.64 14.51
CA ASN A 539 -15.07 -19.81 13.88
C ASN A 539 -14.01 -20.53 13.05
N ILE A 540 -13.52 -21.67 13.56
CA ILE A 540 -12.56 -22.53 12.87
C ILE A 540 -13.32 -23.63 12.13
N THR A 541 -13.12 -23.72 10.82
CA THR A 541 -13.79 -24.70 9.96
C THR A 541 -12.76 -25.55 9.19
N TYR A 542 -13.18 -26.73 8.75
CA TYR A 542 -12.31 -27.70 8.05
C TYR A 542 -12.88 -28.13 6.68
N PRO A 543 -12.99 -27.23 5.69
CA PRO A 543 -13.54 -27.57 4.38
C PRO A 543 -12.68 -28.60 3.64
N LYS A 544 -13.33 -29.57 2.98
CA LYS A 544 -12.65 -30.59 2.15
C LYS A 544 -12.26 -30.11 0.76
N LYS A 545 -12.75 -28.94 0.35
CA LYS A 545 -12.51 -28.30 -0.95
C LYS A 545 -12.27 -26.81 -0.72
N LEU A 546 -11.65 -26.16 -1.71
CA LEU A 546 -11.54 -24.70 -1.71
C LEU A 546 -12.94 -24.06 -1.62
N THR A 547 -13.07 -22.96 -0.90
CA THR A 547 -14.33 -22.24 -0.71
C THR A 547 -14.38 -21.00 -1.61
N PRO A 548 -15.56 -20.43 -1.88
CA PRO A 548 -15.66 -19.17 -2.60
C PRO A 548 -14.81 -18.04 -2.01
N PHE A 549 -14.64 -18.00 -0.68
CA PHE A 549 -13.84 -16.98 -0.01
C PHE A 549 -12.34 -17.22 -0.11
N CYS A 550 -11.89 -18.48 -0.05
CA CYS A 550 -10.46 -18.78 -0.14
C CYS A 550 -9.94 -18.69 -1.59
N PHE A 551 -10.84 -18.88 -2.56
CA PHE A 551 -10.49 -18.97 -3.97
C PHE A 551 -9.71 -17.76 -4.51
N PRO A 552 -10.09 -16.49 -4.25
CA PRO A 552 -9.34 -15.33 -4.73
C PRO A 552 -7.94 -15.24 -4.11
N ILE A 553 -7.81 -15.56 -2.82
CA ILE A 553 -6.52 -15.58 -2.11
C ILE A 553 -5.63 -16.68 -2.73
N LYS A 554 -6.19 -17.87 -2.96
CA LYS A 554 -5.49 -18.98 -3.60
C LYS A 554 -5.08 -18.66 -5.04
N VAL A 555 -5.90 -17.93 -5.80
CA VAL A 555 -5.54 -17.48 -7.15
C VAL A 555 -4.39 -16.48 -7.11
N ASP A 556 -4.36 -15.58 -6.12
CA ASP A 556 -3.23 -14.66 -5.95
C ASP A 556 -1.95 -15.42 -5.53
N SER A 557 -2.04 -16.38 -4.61
CA SER A 557 -0.97 -17.34 -4.26
C SER A 557 -0.43 -18.09 -5.49
N ILE A 558 -1.33 -18.48 -6.40
CA ILE A 558 -0.98 -19.14 -7.66
C ILE A 558 -0.35 -18.18 -8.66
N ARG A 559 -0.79 -16.92 -8.74
CA ARG A 559 -0.15 -15.93 -9.62
C ARG A 559 1.31 -15.69 -9.26
N GLU A 560 1.64 -15.89 -8.00
CA GLU A 560 3.02 -15.83 -7.52
C GLU A 560 3.85 -17.06 -7.96
N THR A 561 3.20 -18.14 -8.40
CA THR A 561 3.84 -19.35 -8.95
C THR A 561 3.75 -19.42 -10.49
N VAL A 562 4.91 -19.34 -11.16
CA VAL A 562 4.98 -19.42 -12.63
C VAL A 562 4.75 -20.86 -13.13
N THR A 563 3.92 -21.00 -14.16
CA THR A 563 3.55 -22.24 -14.86
C THR A 563 3.54 -22.00 -16.38
N SER A 564 3.74 -23.05 -17.19
CA SER A 564 3.57 -23.00 -18.66
C SER A 564 2.11 -22.98 -19.10
N GLU A 565 1.18 -23.22 -18.18
CA GLU A 565 -0.26 -23.16 -18.41
C GLU A 565 -0.77 -21.72 -18.21
N LYS A 566 -1.63 -21.23 -19.12
CA LYS A 566 -2.24 -19.90 -18.95
C LYS A 566 -3.04 -19.87 -17.65
N LEU A 567 -2.91 -18.80 -16.88
CA LEU A 567 -3.64 -18.61 -15.61
C LEU A 567 -5.16 -18.79 -15.78
N GLU A 568 -5.70 -18.34 -16.92
CA GLU A 568 -7.11 -18.49 -17.26
C GLU A 568 -7.56 -19.96 -17.30
N ASP A 569 -6.76 -20.84 -17.87
CA ASP A 569 -7.07 -22.27 -18.00
C ASP A 569 -7.05 -22.96 -16.62
N ARG A 570 -6.13 -22.54 -15.74
CA ARG A 570 -6.09 -23.02 -14.34
C ARG A 570 -7.29 -22.55 -13.52
N VAL A 571 -7.64 -21.27 -13.61
CA VAL A 571 -8.81 -20.70 -12.90
C VAL A 571 -10.09 -21.43 -13.34
N LEU A 572 -10.25 -21.67 -14.64
CA LEU A 572 -11.39 -22.43 -15.17
C LEU A 572 -11.41 -23.88 -14.66
N ARG A 573 -10.25 -24.55 -14.60
CA ARG A 573 -10.16 -25.92 -14.06
C ARG A 573 -10.53 -25.97 -12.58
N MET A 574 -10.03 -25.03 -11.78
CA MET A 574 -10.33 -24.98 -10.35
C MET A 574 -11.82 -24.65 -10.13
N GLN A 575 -12.40 -23.73 -10.90
CA GLN A 575 -13.85 -23.46 -10.85
C GLN A 575 -14.68 -24.70 -11.19
N LYS A 576 -14.28 -25.49 -12.18
CA LYS A 576 -14.95 -26.76 -12.52
C LYS A 576 -14.83 -27.85 -11.46
N GLN A 577 -13.86 -27.77 -10.55
CA GLN A 577 -13.74 -28.70 -9.40
C GLN A 577 -14.63 -28.30 -8.22
N LEU A 578 -15.17 -27.07 -8.25
CA LEU A 578 -16.02 -26.47 -7.23
C LEU A 578 -17.50 -26.53 -7.57
N GLN A 579 -17.84 -26.70 -8.86
CA GLN A 579 -19.13 -27.20 -9.33
C GLN A 579 -19.18 -28.72 -9.14
#